data_AF-A0A848U201-F1
#
_entry.id   AF-A0A848U201-F1
#
_cell.length_a   1.000
_cell.length_b   1.000
_cell.length_c   1.000
_cell.angle_alpha   90.00
_cell.angle_beta   90.00
_cell.angle_gamma   90.00
#
_symmetry.space_group_name_H-M   'P 1'
#
loop_
_entity.id
_entity.type
_entity.pdbx_description
1 polymer ?
#
loop_
_entity_poly.entity_id
_entity_poly.type
_entity_poly.pdbx_seq_one_letter_code
_entity_poly.pdbx_strand_id
1 'polypeptide(L)'
;IKDKFNFKEIKPYESVCDFYLFDTKGKLPGGNGFKFDWEVLKGYPFKKPFFLSGGIGLEDLDAIKEFIKRPESKYCHAIDVNSKFEIAPGLKDIEKLKDFIKDLK
;
A
#
# COMPACT_ATOMS: atom_id res chain seq x y z
N ILE A 1 -10.59 -14.47 -15.81
CA ILE A 1 -10.09 -14.84 -14.47
C ILE A 1 -9.33 -13.62 -13.98
N LYS A 2 -9.88 -12.84 -13.05
CA LYS A 2 -9.23 -11.63 -12.52
C LYS A 2 -7.92 -12.03 -11.85
N ASP A 3 -6.81 -11.44 -12.30
CA ASP A 3 -5.44 -11.69 -11.84
C ASP A 3 -5.33 -11.68 -10.32
N LYS A 4 -5.34 -12.87 -9.69
CA LYS A 4 -5.05 -13.00 -8.26
C LYS A 4 -3.53 -13.02 -8.09
N PHE A 5 -3.01 -12.13 -7.25
CA PHE A 5 -1.60 -12.11 -6.90
C PHE A 5 -1.15 -13.48 -6.34
N ASN A 6 -0.01 -13.99 -6.82
CA ASN A 6 0.50 -15.29 -6.44
C ASN A 6 1.65 -15.15 -5.43
N PHE A 7 1.35 -15.34 -4.14
CA PHE A 7 2.34 -15.27 -3.06
C PHE A 7 3.54 -16.23 -3.22
N LYS A 8 3.43 -17.28 -4.04
CA LYS A 8 4.58 -18.17 -4.30
C LYS A 8 5.73 -17.46 -5.01
N GLU A 9 5.45 -16.40 -5.77
CA GLU A 9 6.47 -15.65 -6.51
C GLU A 9 7.38 -14.84 -5.61
N ILE A 10 6.88 -14.41 -4.45
CA ILE A 10 7.67 -13.63 -3.49
C ILE A 10 8.38 -14.49 -2.44
N LYS A 11 8.02 -15.78 -2.32
CA LYS A 11 8.61 -16.72 -1.35
C LYS A 11 10.15 -16.76 -1.40
N PRO A 12 10.82 -16.74 -2.57
CA PRO A 12 12.29 -16.74 -2.62
C PRO A 12 12.95 -15.55 -1.91
N TYR A 13 12.22 -14.44 -1.72
CA TYR A 13 12.75 -13.23 -1.10
C TYR A 13 12.57 -13.21 0.43
N GLU A 14 11.76 -14.12 1.00
CA GLU A 14 11.37 -14.10 2.42
C GLU A 14 12.57 -14.12 3.38
N SER A 15 13.66 -14.80 3.01
CA SER A 15 14.88 -14.88 3.83
C SER A 15 15.86 -13.73 3.65
N VAL A 16 15.71 -12.90 2.60
CA VAL A 16 16.72 -11.92 2.20
C VAL A 16 16.24 -10.47 2.27
N CYS A 17 14.94 -10.20 2.19
CA CYS A 17 14.40 -8.85 2.36
C CYS A 17 13.80 -8.66 3.75
N ASP A 18 13.86 -7.45 4.29
CA ASP A 18 13.24 -7.13 5.59
C ASP A 18 11.73 -6.85 5.47
N PHE A 19 11.30 -6.31 4.33
CA PHE A 19 9.91 -5.92 4.07
C PHE A 19 9.51 -6.22 2.62
N TYR A 20 8.22 -6.46 2.40
CA TYR A 20 7.62 -6.36 1.06
C TYR A 20 6.95 -5.01 0.86
N LEU A 21 6.94 -4.52 -0.37
CA LEU A 21 6.13 -3.37 -0.78
C LEU A 21 5.14 -3.84 -1.84
N PHE A 22 3.85 -3.78 -1.54
CA PHE A 22 2.79 -4.13 -2.50
C PHE A 22 2.25 -2.85 -3.15
N ASP A 23 2.51 -2.70 -4.45
CA ASP A 23 2.16 -1.50 -5.23
C ASP A 23 1.22 -1.85 -6.41
N THR A 24 0.48 -0.85 -6.91
CA THR A 24 -0.43 -1.01 -8.05
C THR A 24 0.36 -1.21 -9.34
N LYS A 25 -0.02 -2.24 -10.11
CA LYS A 25 0.50 -2.44 -11.46
C LYS A 25 0.04 -1.32 -12.41
N GLY A 26 0.98 -0.48 -12.81
CA GLY A 26 0.81 0.57 -13.82
C GLY A 26 1.33 0.19 -15.21
N LYS A 27 0.87 0.87 -16.27
CA LYS A 27 1.51 0.77 -17.62
C LYS A 27 2.81 1.58 -17.70
N LEU A 28 2.99 2.56 -16.81
CA LEU A 28 4.18 3.40 -16.68
C LEU A 28 4.66 3.41 -15.21
N PRO A 29 5.95 3.64 -14.93
CA PRO A 29 6.44 3.84 -13.56
C PRO A 29 5.78 5.10 -12.96
N GLY A 30 5.10 4.93 -11.82
CA GLY A 30 4.28 5.96 -11.18
C GLY A 30 2.77 5.72 -11.38
N GLY A 31 2.02 5.78 -10.27
CA GLY A 31 0.61 5.38 -10.18
C GLY A 31 -0.30 5.93 -11.29
N ASN A 32 -1.01 5.03 -11.97
CA ASN A 32 -1.77 5.32 -13.20
C ASN A 32 -3.26 5.62 -12.94
N GLY A 33 -3.60 6.19 -11.78
CA GLY A 33 -4.99 6.47 -11.40
C GLY A 33 -5.82 5.23 -11.00
N PHE A 34 -5.21 4.05 -10.93
CA PHE A 34 -5.82 2.85 -10.36
C PHE A 34 -5.33 2.65 -8.92
N LYS A 35 -6.25 2.43 -7.99
CA LYS A 35 -5.96 2.08 -6.60
C LYS A 35 -5.57 0.60 -6.52
N PHE A 36 -4.59 0.28 -5.68
CA PHE A 36 -4.25 -1.12 -5.42
C PHE A 36 -5.42 -1.77 -4.66
N ASP A 37 -5.88 -2.93 -5.16
CA ASP A 37 -6.94 -3.67 -4.49
C ASP A 37 -6.34 -4.45 -3.31
N TRP A 38 -6.49 -3.94 -2.10
CA TRP A 38 -5.97 -4.58 -0.88
C TRP A 38 -6.63 -5.91 -0.54
N GLU A 39 -7.73 -6.29 -1.21
CA GLU A 39 -8.29 -7.64 -1.09
C GLU A 39 -7.29 -8.73 -1.49
N VAL A 40 -6.28 -8.42 -2.33
CA VAL A 40 -5.25 -9.40 -2.68
C VAL A 40 -4.37 -9.81 -1.51
N LEU A 41 -4.32 -9.00 -0.44
CA LEU A 41 -3.58 -9.29 0.79
C LEU A 41 -4.35 -10.24 1.71
N LYS A 42 -5.62 -10.52 1.41
CA LYS A 42 -6.42 -11.47 2.17
C LYS A 42 -5.77 -12.85 2.13
N GLY A 43 -5.52 -13.42 3.31
CA GLY A 43 -4.86 -14.72 3.43
C GLY A 43 -3.35 -14.66 3.20
N TYR A 44 -2.73 -13.49 3.39
CA TYR A 44 -1.27 -13.34 3.39
C TYR A 44 -0.58 -14.44 4.20
N PRO A 45 0.25 -15.30 3.56
CA PRO A 45 0.67 -16.57 4.16
C PRO A 45 1.96 -16.46 4.98
N PHE A 46 2.64 -15.31 4.96
CA PHE A 46 3.96 -15.13 5.56
C PHE A 46 3.88 -14.35 6.88
N LYS A 47 4.99 -14.35 7.62
CA LYS A 47 5.18 -13.46 8.79
C LYS A 47 6.01 -12.22 8.46
N LYS A 48 6.62 -12.17 7.28
CA LYS A 48 7.42 -11.03 6.81
C LYS A 48 6.54 -9.77 6.78
N PRO A 49 6.94 -8.66 7.42
CA PRO A 49 6.15 -7.44 7.39
C PRO A 49 6.12 -6.83 5.97
N PHE A 50 5.10 -6.01 5.70
CA PHE A 50 4.96 -5.34 4.42
C PHE A 50 4.46 -3.90 4.57
N PHE A 51 4.63 -3.11 3.51
CA PHE A 51 4.07 -1.76 3.40
C PHE A 51 2.86 -1.77 2.47
N LEU A 52 1.84 -1.02 2.88
CA LEU A 52 0.65 -0.77 2.08
C LEU A 52 0.93 0.41 1.14
N SER A 53 0.88 0.20 -0.16
CA SER A 53 1.05 1.26 -1.17
C SER A 53 -0.03 1.16 -2.24
N GLY A 54 0.12 1.93 -3.32
CA GLY A 54 -0.74 1.86 -4.50
C GLY A 54 -1.73 3.03 -4.62
N GLY A 55 -1.20 4.24 -4.79
CA GLY A 55 -2.01 5.41 -5.13
C GLY A 55 -2.90 5.93 -4.00
N ILE A 56 -2.45 5.75 -2.75
CA ILE A 56 -3.14 6.14 -1.53
C ILE A 56 -3.26 7.66 -1.42
N GLY A 57 -4.47 8.17 -1.17
CA GLY A 57 -4.75 9.57 -0.90
C GLY A 57 -5.62 9.80 0.35
N LEU A 58 -6.00 11.06 0.59
CA LEU A 58 -6.92 11.42 1.68
C LEU A 58 -8.28 10.73 1.53
N GLU A 59 -8.71 10.48 0.28
CA GLU A 59 -9.95 9.78 -0.03
C GLU A 59 -9.97 8.30 0.41
N ASP A 60 -8.83 7.74 0.82
CA ASP A 60 -8.67 6.33 1.20
C ASP A 60 -8.69 6.08 2.71
N LEU A 61 -8.83 7.13 3.54
CA LEU A 61 -8.76 7.02 5.00
C LEU A 61 -9.72 5.96 5.58
N ASP A 62 -10.96 5.92 5.12
CA ASP A 62 -11.94 4.94 5.59
C ASP A 62 -11.57 3.52 5.15
N ALA A 63 -11.11 3.35 3.90
CA ALA A 63 -10.65 2.06 3.41
C ALA A 63 -9.43 1.54 4.20
N ILE A 64 -8.51 2.44 4.58
CA ILE A 64 -7.36 2.10 5.42
C ILE A 64 -7.83 1.67 6.81
N LYS A 65 -8.76 2.42 7.42
CA LYS A 65 -9.32 2.08 8.73
C LYS A 65 -10.02 0.72 8.71
N GLU A 66 -10.71 0.39 7.63
CA GLU A 66 -11.29 -0.95 7.45
C GLU A 66 -10.23 -2.03 7.22
N PHE A 67 -9.16 -1.73 6.47
CA PHE A 67 -8.04 -2.65 6.28
C PHE A 67 -7.32 -2.99 7.59
N ILE A 68 -7.07 -1.99 8.44
CA ILE A 68 -6.38 -2.16 9.73
C ILE A 68 -7.15 -3.13 10.65
N LYS A 69 -8.46 -3.28 10.50
CA LYS A 69 -9.27 -4.25 11.27
C LYS A 69 -9.11 -5.70 10.79
N ARG A 70 -8.48 -5.95 9.64
CA ARG A 70 -8.36 -7.30 9.05
C ARG A 70 -7.22 -8.09 9.68
N PRO A 71 -7.27 -9.44 9.72
CA PRO A 71 -6.23 -10.25 10.33
C PRO A 71 -4.82 -10.07 9.74
N GLU A 72 -4.71 -9.81 8.43
CA GLU A 72 -3.45 -9.58 7.73
C GLU A 72 -2.78 -8.25 8.08
N SER A 73 -3.53 -7.27 8.62
CA SER A 73 -3.00 -5.95 8.98
C SER A 73 -1.91 -6.01 10.06
N LYS A 74 -1.89 -7.07 10.87
CA LYS A 74 -0.84 -7.31 11.87
C LYS A 74 0.58 -7.37 11.29
N TYR A 75 0.70 -7.64 9.99
CA TYR A 75 1.98 -7.65 9.28
C TYR A 75 2.19 -6.37 8.46
N CYS A 76 1.20 -5.47 8.39
CA CYS A 76 1.36 -4.16 7.78
C CYS A 76 2.18 -3.27 8.70
N HIS A 77 3.39 -2.93 8.28
CA HIS A 77 4.33 -2.14 9.08
C HIS A 77 4.16 -0.64 8.83
N ALA A 78 3.90 -0.24 7.59
CA ALA A 78 3.81 1.16 7.21
C ALA A 78 2.87 1.36 6.02
N ILE A 79 2.43 2.60 5.82
CA ILE A 79 1.70 3.05 4.64
C ILE A 79 2.65 3.93 3.84
N ASP A 80 2.88 3.56 2.58
CA ASP A 80 3.69 4.29 1.62
C ASP A 80 2.80 5.20 0.77
N VAL A 81 3.13 6.49 0.74
CA VAL A 81 2.35 7.52 0.03
C VAL A 81 3.25 8.32 -0.89
N ASN A 82 2.76 8.65 -2.08
CA ASN A 82 3.56 9.35 -3.07
C ASN A 82 2.81 10.47 -3.82
N SER A 83 2.41 10.23 -5.07
CA SER A 83 1.91 11.26 -6.00
C SER A 83 0.61 11.93 -5.60
N LYS A 84 -0.23 11.26 -4.79
CA LYS A 84 -1.48 11.85 -4.26
C LYS A 84 -1.24 12.94 -3.22
N PHE A 85 -0.01 13.07 -2.75
CA PHE A 85 0.45 14.09 -1.81
C PHE A 85 1.48 15.02 -2.44
N GLU A 86 1.41 15.20 -3.76
CA GLU A 86 2.26 16.12 -4.51
C GLU A 86 1.42 17.24 -5.13
N ILE A 87 1.96 18.47 -5.09
CA ILE A 87 1.42 19.63 -5.81
C ILE A 87 1.83 19.55 -7.29
N ALA A 88 3.06 19.13 -7.52
CA ALA A 88 3.67 18.84 -8.82
C ALA A 88 4.64 17.65 -8.65
N PRO A 89 5.03 16.92 -9.71
CA PRO A 89 5.92 15.76 -9.59
C PRO A 89 7.18 16.06 -8.77
N GLY A 90 7.37 15.32 -7.67
CA GLY A 90 8.49 15.51 -6.73
C GLY A 90 8.36 16.68 -5.74
N LEU A 91 7.29 17.48 -5.81
CA LEU A 91 7.00 18.58 -4.88
C LEU A 91 5.84 18.20 -3.95
N LYS A 92 6.16 17.82 -2.70
CA LYS A 92 5.17 17.39 -1.72
C LYS A 92 4.27 18.52 -1.22
N ASP A 93 2.98 18.19 -1.04
CA ASP A 93 2.01 19.00 -0.32
C ASP A 93 2.07 18.66 1.18
N ILE A 94 2.71 19.53 1.95
CA ILE A 94 2.98 19.31 3.37
C ILE A 94 1.69 19.37 4.20
N GLU A 95 0.76 20.26 3.87
CA GLU A 95 -0.49 20.39 4.63
C GLU A 95 -1.37 19.17 4.41
N LYS A 96 -1.45 18.69 3.16
CA LYS A 96 -2.17 17.43 2.85
C LYS A 96 -1.60 16.22 3.57
N LEU A 97 -0.27 16.14 3.72
CA LEU A 97 0.39 15.07 4.49
C LEU A 97 0.07 15.17 5.99
N LYS A 98 0.07 16.37 6.56
CA LYS A 98 -0.29 16.58 7.97
C LYS A 98 -1.72 16.15 8.24
N ASP A 99 -2.65 16.54 7.38
CA ASP A 99 -4.07 16.15 7.50
C ASP A 99 -4.22 14.63 7.46
N PHE A 100 -3.55 13.96 6.51
CA PHE A 100 -3.60 12.50 6.42
C PHE A 100 -3.05 11.80 7.66
N ILE A 101 -1.88 12.23 8.16
CA ILE A 101 -1.27 11.65 9.37
C ILE A 101 -2.17 11.88 10.58
N LYS A 102 -2.80 13.06 10.68
CA LYS A 102 -3.70 13.39 11.78
C LYS A 102 -4.95 12.51 11.76
N ASP A 103 -5.57 12.32 10.60
CA ASP A 103 -6.84 11.59 10.48
C ASP A 103 -6.68 10.06 10.56
N LEU A 104 -5.45 9.57 10.38
CA LEU A 104 -5.09 8.16 10.50
C LEU A 104 -4.76 7.73 11.94
N LYS A 105 -4.28 8.66 12.78
CA LYS A 105 -4.02 8.42 14.21
C LYS A 105 -5.32 8.30 15.01
#